data_AF-A0A2G9ZWD0-F1
#
_entry.id   AF-A0A2G9ZWD0-F1
#
_cell.length_a   1.000
_cell.length_b   1.000
_cell.length_c   1.000
_cell.angle_alpha   90.00
_cell.angle_beta   90.00
_cell.angle_gamma   90.00
#
_symmetry.space_group_name_H-M   'P 1'
#
loop_
_entity.id
_entity.type
_entity.pdbx_description
1 polymer ?
#
loop_
_entity_poly.entity_id
_entity_poly.type
_entity_poly.pdbx_seq_one_letter_code
_entity_poly.pdbx_strand_id
1 'polypeptide(L)' 'MNKILVDTNVLIYLVDEDSQFFKPARNLISDTSLNPYTTSKNLSEFLAVMTRIPKNSLSINDALTVIKEFNCHQGV' A
#
# COMPACT_ATOMS: atom_id res chain seq x y z
N MET A 1 -16.99 -10.13 -11.16
CA MET A 1 -15.93 -9.81 -10.18
C MET A 1 -15.11 -8.67 -10.72
N ASN A 2 -15.16 -7.52 -10.08
CA ASN A 2 -14.26 -6.42 -10.40
C ASN A 2 -12.91 -6.74 -9.76
N LYS A 3 -11.82 -6.49 -10.50
CA LYS A 3 -10.46 -6.54 -9.98
C LYS A 3 -9.90 -5.13 -10.08
N ILE A 4 -9.46 -4.57 -8.98
CA ILE A 4 -8.96 -3.18 -8.95
C ILE A 4 -7.44 -3.21 -8.90
N LEU A 5 -6.80 -2.65 -9.92
CA LEU A 5 -5.36 -2.41 -9.88
C LEU A 5 -5.07 -1.21 -8.98
N VAL A 6 -4.26 -1.45 -7.95
CA VAL A 6 -3.83 -0.48 -6.95
C VAL A 6 -2.46 0.08 -7.34
N ASP A 7 -2.40 1.40 -7.46
CA ASP A 7 -1.18 2.13 -7.80
C ASP A 7 -0.32 2.43 -6.55
N THR A 8 0.94 2.82 -6.79
CA THR A 8 1.91 3.16 -5.74
C THR A 8 1.36 4.19 -4.75
N ASN A 9 0.62 5.22 -5.21
CA ASN A 9 0.06 6.25 -4.34
C ASN A 9 -0.90 5.70 -3.28
N VAL A 10 -1.71 4.70 -3.62
CA VAL A 10 -2.62 4.08 -2.65
C VAL A 10 -1.82 3.33 -1.59
N LEU A 11 -0.75 2.64 -1.97
CA LEU A 11 0.15 1.97 -1.02
C LEU A 11 0.82 2.98 -0.08
N ILE A 12 1.21 4.15 -0.59
CA ILE A 12 1.76 5.25 0.22
C ILE A 12 0.72 5.71 1.27
N TYR A 13 -0.54 5.88 0.86
CA TYR A 13 -1.61 6.29 1.76
C TYR A 13 -1.99 5.23 2.80
N LEU A 14 -1.50 3.99 2.71
CA LEU A 14 -1.66 3.02 3.81
C LEU A 14 -0.75 3.32 5.00
N VAL A 15 0.25 4.19 4.83
CA VAL A 15 1.24 4.53 5.86
C VAL A 15 1.09 5.96 6.35
N ASP A 16 0.70 6.87 5.47
CA ASP A 16 0.57 8.29 5.77
C ASP A 16 -0.74 8.59 6.52
N GLU A 17 -0.75 8.42 7.86
CA GLU A 17 -1.92 8.62 8.72
C GLU A 17 -2.50 10.04 8.70
N ASP A 18 -1.65 11.04 8.41
CA ASP A 18 -2.04 12.44 8.32
C ASP A 18 -2.71 12.77 6.96
N SER A 19 -2.60 11.88 5.97
CA SER A 19 -3.24 12.06 4.67
C SER A 19 -4.75 11.96 4.75
N GLN A 20 -5.44 12.88 4.07
CA GLN A 20 -6.89 12.77 3.83
C GLN A 20 -7.29 11.47 3.10
N PHE A 21 -6.33 10.82 2.43
CA PHE A 21 -6.54 9.58 1.70
C PHE A 21 -6.26 8.31 2.52
N PHE A 22 -5.79 8.43 3.77
CA PHE A 22 -5.49 7.28 4.63
C PHE A 22 -6.70 6.36 4.82
N LYS A 23 -7.81 6.92 5.32
CA LYS A 23 -9.05 6.15 5.56
C LYS A 23 -9.64 5.58 4.27
N PRO A 24 -9.77 6.35 3.16
CA PRO A 24 -10.18 5.81 1.88
C PRO A 24 -9.30 4.65 1.38
N ALA A 25 -7.98 4.76 1.48
CA ALA A 25 -7.06 3.72 1.05
C ALA A 25 -7.23 2.43 1.87
N ARG A 26 -7.36 2.55 3.20
CA ARG A 26 -7.66 1.41 4.08
C ARG A 26 -8.99 0.75 3.73
N ASN A 27 -10.04 1.54 3.53
CA ASN A 27 -11.36 1.00 3.13
C ASN A 27 -11.29 0.26 1.79
N LEU A 28 -10.55 0.79 0.81
CA LEU A 28 -10.38 0.15 -0.49
C LEU A 28 -9.69 -1.22 -0.38
N ILE A 29 -8.63 -1.33 0.42
CA ILE A 29 -7.89 -2.60 0.55
C ILE A 29 -8.58 -3.62 1.46
N SER A 30 -9.45 -3.18 2.37
CA SER A 30 -10.21 -4.05 3.26
C SER A 30 -11.53 -4.55 2.65
N ASP A 31 -11.98 -3.95 1.55
CA ASP A 31 -13.20 -4.39 0.85
C ASP A 31 -12.92 -5.61 -0.03
N THR A 32 -13.29 -6.78 0.48
CA THR A 32 -13.12 -8.07 -0.19
C THR A 32 -13.95 -8.21 -1.47
N SER A 33 -14.95 -7.35 -1.70
CA SER A 33 -15.75 -7.36 -2.93
C SER A 33 -15.01 -6.79 -4.14
N LEU A 34 -13.96 -5.98 -3.91
CA LEU A 34 -13.23 -5.25 -4.93
C LEU A 34 -12.01 -5.98 -5.49
N ASN A 35 -11.55 -7.04 -4.81
CA ASN A 35 -10.38 -7.85 -5.16
C ASN A 35 -9.18 -6.98 -5.62
N PRO A 36 -8.62 -6.15 -4.72
CA PRO A 36 -7.51 -5.26 -5.07
C PRO A 36 -6.28 -6.08 -5.45
N TYR A 37 -5.50 -5.64 -6.42
CA TYR A 37 -4.20 -6.26 -6.71
C TYR A 37 -3.21 -5.18 -7.12
N THR A 38 -1.92 -5.48 -7.08
CA THR A 38 -0.89 -4.53 -7.54
C THR A 38 0.16 -5.24 -8.39
N THR A 39 1.13 -4.49 -8.91
CA THR A 39 2.21 -5.02 -9.74
C THR A 39 3.53 -5.01 -9.00
N SER A 40 4.48 -5.85 -9.42
CA SER A 40 5.85 -5.82 -8.90
C SER A 40 6.55 -4.47 -9.13
N LYS A 41 6.19 -3.75 -10.21
CA LYS A 41 6.64 -2.39 -10.46
C LYS A 41 6.18 -1.43 -9.37
N ASN A 42 4.88 -1.45 -9.04
CA ASN A 42 4.31 -0.55 -8.02
C ASN A 42 4.88 -0.87 -6.62
N LEU A 43 5.11 -2.15 -6.31
CA LEU A 43 5.82 -2.54 -5.07
C LEU A 43 7.25 -1.99 -5.03
N SER A 44 7.96 -2.05 -6.15
CA SER A 44 9.34 -1.55 -6.25
C SER A 44 9.40 -0.02 -6.12
N GLU A 45 8.43 0.69 -6.71
CA GLU A 45 8.27 2.14 -6.56
C GLU A 45 7.95 2.51 -5.10
N PHE A 46 7.00 1.82 -4.47
CA PHE A 46 6.67 2.04 -3.06
C PHE A 46 7.91 1.89 -2.17
N LEU A 47 8.69 0.81 -2.34
CA LEU A 47 9.93 0.61 -1.59
C LEU A 47 10.95 1.72 -1.85
N ALA A 48 11.13 2.12 -3.11
CA ALA A 48 12.08 3.17 -3.48
C ALA A 48 11.68 4.53 -2.89
N VAL A 49 10.39 4.85 -2.85
CA VAL A 49 9.88 6.10 -2.28
C VAL A 49 10.00 6.06 -0.76
N MET A 50 9.44 5.05 -0.10
CA MET A 50 9.37 4.99 1.36
C MET A 50 10.73 4.95 2.05
N THR A 51 11.72 4.29 1.43
CA THR A 51 13.07 4.19 2.02
C THR A 51 13.97 5.39 1.71
N ARG A 52 13.52 6.33 0.87
CA ARG A 52 14.32 7.50 0.44
C ARG A 52 13.64 8.85 0.68
N ILE A 53 12.46 8.89 1.31
CA ILE A 53 11.80 10.15 1.68
C ILE A 53 12.71 10.94 2.64
N PRO A 54 13.02 12.21 2.34
CA PRO A 54 13.78 13.06 3.26
C PRO A 54 13.03 13.23 4.58
N LYS A 55 13.73 13.08 5.71
CA LYS A 55 13.27 13.26 7.10
C LYS A 55 12.37 12.15 7.67
N ASN A 56 11.57 11.46 6.86
CA ASN A 56 10.61 10.44 7.31
C ASN A 56 10.76 9.11 6.55
N SER A 57 11.97 8.73 6.17
CA SER A 57 12.20 7.45 5.50
C SER A 57 11.85 6.28 6.42
N LEU A 58 11.06 5.33 5.93
CA LEU A 58 10.86 4.05 6.60
C LEU A 58 12.11 3.19 6.49
N SER A 59 12.33 2.33 7.49
CA SER A 59 13.26 1.22 7.34
C SER A 59 12.72 0.25 6.27
N ILE A 60 13.62 -0.52 5.65
CA ILE A 60 13.22 -1.56 4.69
C ILE A 60 12.23 -2.55 5.35
N ASN A 61 12.43 -2.88 6.63
CA ASN A 61 11.57 -3.81 7.35
C ASN A 61 10.15 -3.26 7.56
N ASP A 62 10.02 -1.98 7.88
CA ASP A 62 8.72 -1.33 8.06
C ASP A 62 7.98 -1.24 6.73
N ALA A 63 8.68 -0.86 5.65
CA ALA A 63 8.10 -0.85 4.31
C ALA A 63 7.64 -2.26 3.86
N LEU A 64 8.41 -3.31 4.17
CA LEU A 64 8.01 -4.69 3.90
C LEU A 64 6.80 -5.13 4.73
N THR A 65 6.61 -4.57 5.93
CA THR A 65 5.44 -4.86 6.77
C THR A 65 4.17 -4.34 6.10
N VAL A 66 4.20 -3.14 5.51
CA VAL A 66 3.07 -2.58 4.76
C VAL A 66 2.71 -3.45 3.54
N ILE A 67 3.72 -3.96 2.82
CA ILE A 67 3.49 -4.88 1.69
C ILE A 67 2.86 -6.20 2.17
N LYS A 68 3.31 -6.73 3.33
CA LYS A 68 2.72 -7.92 3.93
C LYS A 68 1.29 -7.69 4.38
N GLU A 69 0.98 -6.53 4.94
CA GLU A 69 -0.39 -6.15 5.27
C GLU A 69 -1.27 -6.13 4.02
N PHE A 70 -0.80 -5.49 2.93
CA PHE A 70 -1.52 -5.52 1.67
C PHE A 70 -1.80 -6.95 1.21
N ASN A 71 -0.85 -7.87 1.33
CA ASN A 71 -1.03 -9.27 0.96
C ASN A 71 -1.92 -10.07 1.93
N CYS A 72 -1.90 -9.75 3.24
CA CYS A 72 -2.69 -10.45 4.25
C CYS A 72 -4.19 -10.16 4.10
N HIS A 73 -4.56 -8.96 3.65
CA HIS A 73 -5.95 -8.62 3.33
C HIS A 73 -6.45 -9.28 2.02
N GLN A 74 -5.57 -9.91 1.24
CA GLN A 74 -5.93 -10.60 -0.01
C GLN A 74 -6.36 -12.06 0.20
N GLY A 75 -6.41 -12.56 1.44
CA GLY A 75 -6.96 -13.88 1.76
C GLY A 75 -6.33 -15.02 0.98
N VAL A 76 -5.25 -15.59 1.52
CA VAL A 76 -4.99 -17.02 1.35
C VAL A 76 -5.73 -17.76 2.45
#